data_AF-A0AAW9CR99-F1
#
_entry.id   AF-A0AAW9CR99-F1
#
_cell.length_a   1.000
_cell.length_b   1.000
_cell.length_c   1.000
_cell.angle_alpha   90.00
_cell.angle_beta   90.00
_cell.angle_gamma   90.00
#
_symmetry.space_group_name_H-M   'P 1'
#
loop_
_entity.id
_entity.type
_entity.pdbx_description
1 polymer ?
#
loop_
_entity_poly.entity_id
_entity_poly.type
_entity_poly.pdbx_seq_one_letter_code
_entity_poly.pdbx_strand_id
1 'polypeptide(L)'
;MSVFDMTGIPDDGSLEDQLKWRRFADRVDRLFKPSGRKRAELAKALAAYAKAARDARRLACELWASETEWFEGCKRRAADEQDIDLEYDPEPDTDPELDMFWERLEEFADCEETLLESAQTADTIIRLVAGGNAGSDGRGTVDGRP
;
A
#
# COMPACT_ATOMS: atom_id res chain seq x y z
N MET A 1 0.76 26.15 -3.95
CA MET A 1 -0.70 25.92 -3.84
C MET A 1 -0.94 25.05 -2.61
N SER A 2 -1.53 25.63 -1.57
CA SER A 2 -2.07 24.90 -0.42
C SER A 2 -3.55 25.28 -0.35
N VAL A 3 -4.38 24.30 -0.68
CA VAL A 3 -5.84 24.38 -0.63
C VAL A 3 -6.26 23.98 0.79
N PHE A 4 -5.93 24.82 1.77
CA PHE A 4 -6.78 24.92 2.95
C PHE A 4 -7.67 26.12 2.68
N ASP A 5 -8.80 25.77 2.08
CA ASP A 5 -9.91 26.63 1.78
C ASP A 5 -10.44 27.27 3.07
N MET A 6 -9.83 28.37 3.49
CA MET A 6 -10.35 29.28 4.52
C MET A 6 -11.50 30.14 3.97
N THR A 7 -12.26 29.68 2.97
CA THR A 7 -13.43 30.42 2.45
C THR A 7 -14.71 30.16 3.24
N GLY A 8 -14.65 29.32 4.28
CA GLY A 8 -15.80 28.97 5.12
C GLY A 8 -15.86 29.66 6.49
N ILE A 9 -14.94 30.58 6.82
CA ILE A 9 -15.11 31.45 7.99
C ILE A 9 -15.79 32.72 7.47
N PRO A 10 -17.05 33.02 7.84
CA PRO A 10 -17.67 34.28 7.45
C PRO A 10 -16.83 35.42 8.03
N ASP A 11 -16.13 36.14 7.16
CA ASP A 11 -15.25 37.27 7.52
C ASP A 11 -16.07 38.51 7.94
N ASP A 12 -17.40 38.38 8.07
CA ASP A 12 -18.35 39.39 8.50
C ASP A 12 -19.08 39.06 9.82
N GLY A 13 -18.79 37.91 10.43
CA GLY A 13 -19.42 37.50 11.68
C GLY A 13 -18.95 38.37 12.84
N SER A 14 -19.90 38.92 13.60
CA SER A 14 -19.66 39.52 14.92
C SER A 14 -18.66 38.67 15.72
N LEU A 15 -17.78 39.30 16.50
CA LEU A 15 -16.86 38.63 17.44
C LEU A 15 -17.57 37.53 18.27
N GLU A 16 -18.86 37.74 18.56
CA GLU A 16 -19.70 36.77 19.26
C GLU A 16 -19.89 35.45 18.49
N ASP A 17 -20.05 35.51 17.17
CA ASP A 17 -20.25 34.33 16.32
C ASP A 17 -18.95 33.55 16.13
N GLN A 18 -17.82 34.25 16.03
CA GLN A 18 -16.49 33.61 16.07
C GLN A 18 -16.28 32.87 17.41
N LEU A 19 -16.70 33.47 18.53
CA LEU A 19 -16.64 32.83 19.86
C LEU A 19 -17.61 31.64 20.00
N LYS A 20 -18.75 31.64 19.29
CA LYS A 20 -19.67 30.48 19.25
C LYS A 20 -19.03 29.32 18.49
N TRP A 21 -18.45 29.58 17.32
CA TRP A 21 -17.75 28.57 16.51
C TRP A 21 -16.59 27.92 17.27
N ARG A 22 -15.78 28.73 17.97
CA ARG A 22 -14.68 28.20 18.77
C ARG A 22 -15.16 27.27 19.89
N ARG A 23 -16.20 27.66 20.63
CA ARG A 23 -16.82 26.83 21.67
C ARG A 23 -17.41 25.54 21.13
N PHE A 24 -17.99 25.58 19.93
CA PHE A 24 -18.49 24.41 19.23
C PHE A 24 -17.35 23.44 18.88
N ALA A 25 -16.27 23.92 18.25
CA ALA A 25 -15.09 23.11 17.93
C ALA A 25 -14.49 22.45 19.18
N ASP A 26 -14.27 23.22 20.26
CA ASP A 26 -13.76 22.69 21.54
C ASP A 26 -14.68 21.58 22.12
N ARG A 27 -16.00 21.71 21.91
CA ARG A 27 -16.96 20.71 22.39
C ARG A 27 -16.91 19.45 21.53
N VAL A 28 -16.79 19.58 20.21
CA VAL A 28 -16.62 18.45 19.29
C VAL A 28 -15.36 17.66 19.66
N ASP A 29 -14.23 18.34 19.88
CA ASP A 29 -12.96 17.68 20.25
C ASP A 29 -13.05 16.90 21.56
N ARG A 30 -13.77 17.43 22.57
CA ARG A 30 -13.97 16.73 23.85
C ARG A 30 -14.88 15.51 23.73
N LEU A 31 -15.82 15.52 22.78
CA LEU A 31 -16.79 14.44 22.58
C LEU A 31 -16.26 13.37 21.63
N PHE A 32 -15.45 13.74 20.65
CA PHE A 32 -14.90 12.83 19.68
C PHE A 32 -13.83 11.94 20.31
N LYS A 33 -14.19 10.68 20.57
CA LYS A 33 -13.26 9.65 21.07
C LYS A 33 -13.12 8.56 20.02
N PRO A 34 -12.06 8.60 19.18
CA PRO A 34 -11.85 7.56 18.19
C PRO A 34 -11.74 6.20 18.86
N SER A 35 -12.34 5.17 18.24
CA SER A 35 -12.27 3.81 18.77
C SER A 35 -10.86 3.24 18.62
N GLY A 36 -10.12 3.17 19.73
CA GLY A 36 -8.79 2.54 19.77
C GLY A 36 -8.83 1.06 19.38
N ARG A 37 -9.89 0.33 19.75
CA ARG A 37 -10.08 -1.09 19.39
C ARG A 37 -10.19 -1.29 17.88
N LYS A 38 -11.09 -0.56 17.20
CA LYS A 38 -11.26 -0.69 15.74
C LYS A 38 -9.99 -0.30 14.98
N ARG A 39 -9.28 0.72 15.49
CA ARG A 39 -7.97 1.15 14.98
C ARG A 39 -6.91 0.04 15.10
N ALA A 40 -6.82 -0.62 16.26
CA ALA A 40 -5.92 -1.74 16.45
C ALA A 40 -6.27 -2.96 15.59
N GLU A 41 -7.57 -3.28 15.46
CA GLU A 41 -8.06 -4.35 14.58
C GLU A 41 -7.70 -4.06 13.10
N LEU A 42 -7.88 -2.82 12.64
CA LEU A 42 -7.48 -2.39 11.29
C LEU A 42 -5.96 -2.48 11.09
N ALA A 43 -5.16 -2.01 12.05
CA ALA A 43 -3.70 -2.08 11.96
C ALA A 43 -3.20 -3.54 11.84
N LYS A 44 -3.82 -4.46 12.58
CA LYS A 44 -3.51 -5.90 12.49
C LYS A 44 -3.84 -6.46 11.10
N ALA A 45 -5.00 -6.11 10.54
CA ALA A 45 -5.40 -6.57 9.21
C ALA A 45 -4.47 -6.03 8.11
N LEU A 46 -4.11 -4.75 8.18
CA LEU A 46 -3.20 -4.12 7.24
C LEU A 46 -1.78 -4.72 7.30
N ALA A 47 -1.29 -5.07 8.49
CA ALA A 47 0.01 -5.71 8.64
C ALA A 47 0.04 -7.10 7.98
N ALA A 48 -1.03 -7.89 8.15
CA ALA A 48 -1.15 -9.19 7.50
C ALA A 48 -1.22 -9.06 5.97
N TYR A 49 -1.99 -8.09 5.47
CA TYR A 49 -2.09 -7.78 4.04
C TYR A 49 -0.73 -7.37 3.46
N ALA A 50 -0.04 -6.41 4.06
CA ALA A 50 1.23 -5.89 3.56
C ALA A 50 2.32 -6.97 3.52
N LYS A 51 2.27 -7.95 4.44
CA LYS A 51 3.13 -9.14 4.39
C LYS A 51 2.73 -10.05 3.22
N ALA A 52 1.46 -10.41 3.13
CA ALA A 52 0.96 -11.31 2.09
C ALA A 52 1.20 -10.77 0.67
N ALA A 53 1.04 -9.46 0.45
CA ALA A 53 1.32 -8.82 -0.84
C ALA A 53 2.79 -8.97 -1.27
N ARG A 54 3.73 -8.75 -0.33
CA ARG A 54 5.17 -8.93 -0.57
C ARG A 54 5.54 -10.40 -0.81
N ASP A 55 4.97 -11.30 0.00
CA ASP A 55 5.22 -12.74 -0.14
C ASP A 55 4.69 -13.27 -1.48
N ALA A 56 3.48 -12.86 -1.89
CA ALA A 56 2.89 -13.24 -3.17
C ALA A 56 3.75 -12.73 -4.35
N ARG A 57 4.20 -11.48 -4.30
CA ARG A 57 5.11 -10.90 -5.30
C ARG A 57 6.39 -11.70 -5.41
N ARG A 58 7.05 -11.98 -4.28
CA ARG A 58 8.30 -12.75 -4.23
C ARG A 58 8.11 -14.14 -4.84
N LEU A 59 7.06 -14.86 -4.46
CA LEU A 59 6.78 -16.21 -4.96
C LEU A 59 6.46 -16.21 -6.46
N ALA A 60 5.74 -15.20 -6.97
CA ALA A 60 5.49 -15.07 -8.39
C ALA A 60 6.78 -14.86 -9.19
N CYS A 61 7.68 -13.98 -8.72
CA CYS A 61 9.02 -13.83 -9.32
C CYS A 61 9.82 -15.13 -9.32
N GLU A 62 9.86 -15.81 -8.16
CA GLU A 62 10.62 -17.05 -7.99
C GLU A 62 10.11 -18.14 -8.93
N LEU A 63 8.78 -18.27 -9.04
CA LEU A 63 8.15 -19.25 -9.92
C LEU A 63 8.43 -18.92 -11.39
N TRP A 64 8.18 -17.68 -11.81
CA TRP A 64 8.45 -17.22 -13.18
C TRP A 64 9.90 -17.50 -13.58
N ALA A 65 10.87 -17.04 -12.80
CA ALA A 65 12.28 -17.24 -13.10
C ALA A 65 12.68 -18.72 -13.19
N SER A 66 12.19 -19.55 -12.25
CA SER A 66 12.53 -20.98 -12.22
C SER A 66 11.98 -21.74 -13.42
N GLU A 67 10.77 -21.40 -13.84
CA GLU A 67 10.07 -22.10 -14.89
C GLU A 67 10.54 -21.65 -16.28
N THR A 68 10.82 -20.35 -16.46
CA THR A 68 11.47 -19.85 -17.68
C THR A 68 12.86 -20.48 -17.84
N GLU A 69 13.67 -20.57 -16.78
CA GLU A 69 14.99 -21.24 -16.84
C GLU A 69 14.86 -22.73 -17.21
N TRP A 70 13.92 -23.43 -16.59
CA TRP A 70 13.64 -24.84 -16.89
C TRP A 70 13.19 -25.03 -18.34
N PHE A 71 12.27 -24.20 -18.83
CA PHE A 71 11.78 -24.23 -20.19
C PHE A 71 12.90 -24.00 -21.21
N GLU A 72 13.75 -23.00 -20.99
CA GLU A 72 14.93 -22.73 -21.82
C GLU A 72 15.94 -23.90 -21.82
N GLY A 73 16.07 -24.60 -20.69
CA GLY A 73 16.88 -25.82 -20.60
C GLY A 73 16.30 -26.99 -21.41
N CYS A 74 14.98 -27.16 -21.38
CA CYS A 74 14.26 -28.15 -22.18
C CYS A 74 14.38 -27.86 -23.69
N LYS A 75 14.20 -26.60 -24.11
CA LYS A 75 14.37 -26.18 -25.50
C LYS A 75 15.76 -26.53 -26.04
N ARG A 76 16.83 -26.18 -25.29
CA ARG A 76 18.21 -26.51 -25.67
C ARG A 76 18.44 -28.01 -25.82
N ARG A 77 17.98 -28.82 -24.86
CA ARG A 77 18.11 -30.27 -24.94
C ARG A 77 17.38 -30.85 -26.15
N ALA A 78 16.16 -30.39 -26.43
CA ALA A 78 15.39 -30.87 -27.57
C ALA A 78 16.06 -30.50 -28.90
N ALA A 79 16.64 -29.30 -29.00
CA ALA A 79 17.41 -28.89 -30.17
C ALA A 79 18.67 -29.75 -30.37
N ASP A 80 19.43 -29.99 -29.30
CA ASP A 80 20.60 -30.86 -29.32
C ASP A 80 20.27 -32.29 -29.76
N GLU A 81 19.14 -32.85 -29.28
CA GLU A 81 18.69 -34.21 -29.63
C GLU A 81 18.29 -34.35 -31.11
N GLN A 82 17.86 -33.26 -31.73
CA GLN A 82 17.37 -33.24 -33.11
C GLN A 82 18.36 -32.64 -34.11
N ASP A 83 19.56 -32.25 -33.66
CA ASP A 83 20.58 -31.56 -34.45
C ASP A 83 20.03 -30.28 -35.13
N ILE A 84 19.17 -29.56 -34.40
CA ILE A 84 18.54 -28.32 -34.86
C ILE A 84 19.35 -27.12 -34.35
N ASP A 85 19.74 -26.24 -35.27
CA ASP A 85 20.27 -24.92 -34.92
C ASP A 85 19.11 -23.99 -34.54
N LEU A 86 19.14 -23.46 -33.32
CA LEU A 86 18.09 -22.61 -32.72
C LEU A 86 18.11 -21.17 -33.29
N GLU A 87 18.39 -20.97 -34.58
CA GLU A 87 18.26 -19.67 -35.25
C GLU A 87 16.79 -19.19 -35.30
N TYR A 88 15.85 -20.12 -35.14
CA TYR A 88 14.41 -19.85 -35.04
C TYR A 88 13.87 -20.51 -33.76
N ASP A 89 13.22 -19.74 -32.89
CA ASP A 89 12.54 -20.26 -31.70
C ASP A 89 11.16 -20.77 -32.13
N PRO A 90 10.93 -22.09 -32.23
CA PRO A 90 9.58 -22.58 -32.48
C PRO A 90 8.72 -22.24 -31.27
N GLU A 91 7.67 -21.45 -31.46
CA GLU A 91 6.62 -21.33 -30.46
C GLU A 91 6.08 -22.75 -30.18
N PRO A 92 6.16 -23.23 -28.94
CA PRO A 92 5.55 -24.50 -28.62
C PRO A 92 4.04 -24.39 -28.87
N ASP A 93 3.42 -25.45 -29.40
CA ASP A 93 1.97 -25.58 -29.41
C ASP A 93 1.57 -25.98 -27.97
N THR A 94 1.54 -24.98 -27.09
CA THR A 94 1.30 -25.14 -25.67
C THR A 94 -0.19 -25.35 -25.40
N ASP A 95 -0.49 -26.10 -24.35
CA ASP A 95 -1.85 -26.22 -23.85
C ASP A 95 -2.42 -24.81 -23.55
N PRO A 96 -3.60 -24.43 -24.07
CA PRO A 96 -4.18 -23.11 -23.84
C PRO A 96 -4.34 -22.72 -22.37
N GLU A 97 -4.55 -23.69 -21.46
CA GLU A 97 -4.60 -23.42 -20.02
C GLU A 97 -3.22 -23.05 -19.45
N LEU A 98 -2.16 -23.69 -19.98
CA LEU A 98 -0.78 -23.43 -19.60
C LEU A 98 -0.30 -22.08 -20.14
N ASP A 99 -0.66 -21.72 -21.36
CA ASP A 99 -0.39 -20.39 -21.93
C ASP A 99 -1.03 -19.28 -21.11
N MET A 100 -2.32 -19.45 -20.79
CA MET A 100 -3.02 -18.48 -19.94
C MET A 100 -2.40 -18.41 -18.55
N PHE A 101 -1.93 -19.52 -17.99
CA PHE A 101 -1.21 -19.51 -16.72
C PHE A 101 0.09 -18.69 -16.80
N TRP A 102 0.90 -18.89 -17.84
CA TRP A 102 2.15 -18.14 -18.04
C TRP A 102 1.89 -16.65 -18.22
N GLU A 103 0.94 -16.28 -19.07
CA GLU A 103 0.53 -14.89 -19.30
C GLU A 103 0.13 -14.22 -17.98
N ARG A 104 -0.71 -14.89 -17.18
CA ARG A 104 -1.16 -14.34 -15.88
C ARG A 104 -0.04 -14.29 -14.85
N LEU A 105 0.87 -15.26 -14.87
CA LEU A 105 2.01 -15.27 -13.95
C LEU A 105 2.98 -14.15 -14.28
N GLU A 106 3.29 -13.91 -15.56
CA GLU A 106 4.11 -12.80 -16.04
C GLU A 106 3.47 -11.45 -15.68
N GLU A 107 2.20 -11.24 -16.04
CA GLU A 107 1.45 -10.02 -15.68
C GLU A 107 1.51 -9.75 -14.17
N PHE A 108 1.28 -10.78 -13.36
CA PHE A 108 1.31 -10.65 -11.90
C PHE A 108 2.74 -10.46 -11.38
N ALA A 109 3.71 -11.10 -12.02
CA ALA A 109 5.14 -10.95 -11.75
C ALA A 109 5.73 -9.64 -12.30
N ASP A 110 4.96 -8.81 -12.99
CA ASP A 110 5.36 -7.46 -13.38
C ASP A 110 4.57 -6.36 -12.64
N CYS A 111 3.53 -6.73 -11.89
CA CYS A 111 2.75 -5.82 -11.04
C CYS A 111 3.50 -5.32 -9.77
N GLU A 112 4.83 -5.16 -9.85
CA GLU A 112 5.68 -4.76 -8.72
C GLU A 112 5.23 -3.45 -8.08
N GLU A 113 5.06 -2.41 -8.90
CA GLU A 113 4.71 -1.07 -8.45
C GLU A 113 3.41 -1.12 -7.65
N THR A 114 2.34 -1.68 -8.22
CA THR A 114 1.01 -1.74 -7.57
C THR A 114 1.00 -2.54 -6.26
N LEU A 115 1.63 -3.71 -6.22
CA LEU A 115 1.63 -4.55 -5.01
C LEU A 115 2.54 -3.98 -3.90
N LEU A 116 3.67 -3.38 -4.26
CA LEU A 116 4.55 -2.75 -3.28
C LEU A 116 3.98 -1.41 -2.80
N GLU A 117 3.41 -0.58 -3.67
CA GLU A 117 2.75 0.68 -3.31
C GLU A 117 1.57 0.44 -2.37
N SER A 118 0.76 -0.58 -2.64
CA SER A 118 -0.35 -0.94 -1.75
C SER A 118 0.12 -1.43 -0.38
N ALA A 119 1.20 -2.23 -0.32
CA ALA A 119 1.83 -2.63 0.94
C ALA A 119 2.44 -1.44 1.70
N GLN A 120 3.09 -0.50 1.01
CA GLN A 120 3.65 0.73 1.59
C GLN A 120 2.55 1.68 2.10
N THR A 121 1.43 1.75 1.39
CA THR A 121 0.23 2.50 1.80
C THR A 121 -0.33 1.91 3.10
N ALA A 122 -0.44 0.58 3.18
CA ALA A 122 -0.85 -0.12 4.39
C ALA A 122 0.09 0.20 5.58
N ASP A 123 1.40 0.18 5.38
CA ASP A 123 2.39 0.54 6.42
C ASP A 123 2.26 2.01 6.87
N THR A 124 1.95 2.91 5.93
CA THR A 124 1.73 4.33 6.22
C THR A 124 0.49 4.50 7.11
N ILE A 125 -0.61 3.83 6.76
CA ILE A 125 -1.84 3.86 7.57
C ILE A 125 -1.58 3.28 8.96
N ILE A 126 -0.84 2.17 9.08
CA ILE A 126 -0.46 1.59 10.38
C ILE A 126 0.30 2.62 11.24
N ARG A 127 1.29 3.31 10.66
CA ARG A 127 2.05 4.36 11.36
C ARG A 127 1.16 5.51 11.82
N LEU A 128 0.23 5.96 11.00
CA LEU A 128 -0.72 7.02 11.36
C LEU A 128 -1.67 6.59 12.48
N VAL A 129 -2.13 5.34 12.44
CA VAL A 129 -3.01 4.77 13.45
C VAL A 129 -2.29 4.58 14.80
N ALA A 130 -1.02 4.16 14.78
CA ALA A 130 -0.20 3.99 15.97
C ALA A 130 0.35 5.32 16.53
N GLY A 131 0.72 6.27 15.66
CA GLY A 131 1.29 7.57 16.00
C GLY A 131 0.26 8.64 16.41
N GLY A 132 -1.03 8.39 16.19
CA GLY A 132 -2.14 9.27 16.59
C GLY A 132 -2.34 9.47 18.11
N ASN A 133 -1.39 9.03 18.94
CA ASN A 133 -1.33 9.30 20.39
C ASN A 133 -0.25 10.33 20.78
N ALA A 134 0.57 10.83 19.84
CA ALA A 134 1.68 11.76 20.12
C ALA A 134 1.28 13.25 20.10
N GLY A 135 0.02 13.59 20.35
CA GLY A 135 -0.51 14.94 20.19
C GLY A 135 -1.39 15.48 21.33
N SER A 136 -1.25 14.96 22.56
CA SER A 136 -2.08 15.41 23.70
C SER A 136 -1.32 15.97 24.91
N ASP A 137 0.01 16.04 24.91
CA ASP A 137 0.78 16.56 26.06
C ASP A 137 1.57 17.83 25.71
N GLY A 138 0.89 18.79 25.09
CA GLY A 138 1.31 20.18 25.04
C GLY A 138 0.92 20.94 26.31
N ARG A 139 1.18 20.39 27.51
CA ARG A 139 1.15 21.20 28.74
C ARG A 139 2.38 22.11 28.70
N GLY A 140 2.18 23.30 28.16
CA GLY A 140 3.10 24.42 28.36
C GLY A 140 3.28 24.66 29.86
N THR A 141 4.39 24.20 30.41
CA THR A 141 4.92 24.70 31.67
C THR A 141 5.39 26.13 31.42
N VAL A 142 4.51 27.08 31.70
CA VAL A 142 4.89 28.46 31.96
C VAL A 142 5.62 28.47 33.29
N ASP A 143 6.94 28.34 33.26
CA ASP A 143 7.79 28.81 34.36
C ASP A 143 8.24 30.22 34.02
N GLY A 144 7.38 31.16 34.41
CA GLY A 144 7.75 32.55 34.55
C GLY A 144 8.11 32.84 36.01
N ARG A 145 9.31 33.38 36.24
CA ARG A 145 9.61 34.54 37.11
C ARG A 145 11.09 34.54 37.55
N PRO A 146 11.59 35.69 37.99
CA PRO A 146 11.60 37.02 37.39
C PRO A 146 12.98 37.36 36.79
#